data_AF-A0A2E2I944-F1
#
_entry.id   AF-A0A2E2I944-F1
#
_cell.length_a   1.000
_cell.length_b   1.000
_cell.length_c   1.000
_cell.angle_alpha   90.00
_cell.angle_beta   90.00
_cell.angle_gamma   90.00
#
_symmetry.space_group_name_H-M   'P 1'
#
loop_
_entity.id
_entity.type
_entity.pdbx_description
1 polymer ?
#
loop_
_entity_poly.entity_id
_entity_poly.type
_entity_poly.pdbx_seq_one_letter_code
_entity_poly.pdbx_strand_id
1 'polypeptide(L)'
;MTPAIAAQRLLFGTGLGMILATGLGLISGLIEFNSLGLELMIPIFGFTFLILGYFTGKGEGPLKDWFPLESREKMVLRLENEISTLEKDSHLGDAWAKLEETMLSKELEEE
;
A
#
# COMPACT_ATOMS: atom_id res chain seq x y z
N MET A 1 -13.45 6.48 -6.72
CA MET A 1 -12.10 6.32 -7.29
C MET A 1 -11.61 4.93 -6.93
N THR A 2 -10.96 4.23 -7.85
CA THR A 2 -10.36 2.92 -7.57
C THR A 2 -8.97 3.10 -6.93
N PRO A 3 -8.48 2.14 -6.13
CA PRO A 3 -7.14 2.19 -5.54
C PRO A 3 -6.04 2.38 -6.59
N ALA A 4 -6.15 1.68 -7.72
CA ALA A 4 -5.23 1.79 -8.86
C ALA A 4 -5.12 3.23 -9.40
N ILE A 5 -6.24 3.94 -9.55
CA ILE A 5 -6.24 5.33 -10.05
C ILE A 5 -5.61 6.29 -9.02
N ALA A 6 -5.84 6.06 -7.72
CA ALA A 6 -5.20 6.84 -6.67
C ALA A 6 -3.68 6.65 -6.65
N ALA A 7 -3.22 5.39 -6.72
CA ALA A 7 -1.80 5.05 -6.79
C ALA A 7 -1.13 5.60 -8.05
N GLN A 8 -1.79 5.51 -9.22
CA GLN A 8 -1.32 6.10 -10.46
C GLN A 8 -1.07 7.60 -10.33
N ARG A 9 -1.98 8.35 -9.69
CA ARG A 9 -1.82 9.81 -9.50
C ARG A 9 -0.63 10.13 -8.59
N LEU A 10 -0.40 9.34 -7.54
CA LEU A 10 0.76 9.50 -6.67
C LEU A 10 2.07 9.20 -7.41
N LEU A 11 2.11 8.12 -8.20
CA LEU A 11 3.28 7.74 -9.00
C LEU A 11 3.60 8.78 -10.08
N PHE A 12 2.60 9.31 -10.77
CA PHE A 12 2.81 10.40 -11.73
C PHE A 12 3.25 11.69 -11.05
N GLY A 13 2.63 12.06 -9.92
CA GLY A 13 3.02 13.26 -9.18
C GLY A 13 4.47 13.20 -8.69
N THR A 14 4.87 12.07 -8.11
CA THR A 14 6.25 11.85 -7.64
C THR A 14 7.24 11.76 -8.80
N GLY A 15 6.93 11.02 -9.87
CA GLY A 15 7.78 10.91 -11.05
C GLY A 15 8.01 12.25 -11.75
N LEU A 16 6.93 13.03 -11.98
CA LEU A 16 7.03 14.37 -12.55
C LEU A 16 7.79 15.34 -11.62
N GLY A 17 7.56 15.24 -10.30
CA GLY A 17 8.28 16.04 -9.31
C GLY A 17 9.78 15.77 -9.33
N MET A 18 10.20 14.51 -9.46
CA MET A 18 11.62 14.16 -9.60
C MET A 18 12.21 14.72 -10.90
N ILE A 19 11.51 14.60 -12.04
CA ILE A 19 11.97 15.16 -13.30
C ILE A 19 12.11 16.69 -13.20
N LEU A 20 11.14 17.37 -12.58
CA LEU A 20 11.21 18.81 -12.35
C LEU A 20 12.41 19.18 -11.46
N ALA A 21 12.61 18.46 -10.35
CA ALA A 21 13.75 18.66 -9.45
C ALA A 21 15.09 18.50 -10.18
N THR A 22 15.20 17.54 -11.10
CA THR A 22 16.42 17.36 -11.90
C THR A 22 16.64 18.51 -12.86
N GLY A 23 15.60 19.05 -13.49
CA GLY A 23 15.69 20.24 -14.33
C GLY A 23 16.14 21.47 -13.53
N LEU A 24 15.61 21.66 -12.32
CA LEU A 24 16.03 22.74 -11.43
C LEU A 24 17.47 22.56 -10.93
N GLY A 25 17.89 21.33 -10.63
CA GLY A 25 19.25 21.01 -10.24
C GLY A 25 20.27 21.30 -11.34
N LEU A 26 19.92 21.00 -12.60
CA LEU A 26 20.72 21.35 -13.77
C LEU A 26 20.84 22.87 -13.96
N ILE A 27 19.73 23.61 -13.85
CA ILE A 27 19.72 25.08 -13.97
C ILE A 27 20.56 25.74 -12.87
N SER A 28 20.53 25.19 -11.67
CA SER A 28 21.25 25.72 -10.50
C SER A 28 22.75 25.40 -10.53
N GLY A 29 23.23 24.61 -11.51
CA GLY A 29 24.61 24.13 -11.56
C GLY A 29 24.95 23.09 -10.48
N LEU A 30 23.93 22.52 -9.81
CA LEU A 30 24.11 21.51 -8.77
C LEU A 30 24.38 20.12 -9.36
N ILE A 31 23.91 19.90 -10.59
CA ILE A 31 24.07 18.68 -11.38
C ILE A 31 24.86 19.06 -12.62
N GLU A 32 26.04 18.45 -12.79
CA GLU A 32 26.87 18.65 -13.98
C GLU A 32 26.91 17.37 -14.81
N PHE A 33 26.66 17.48 -16.12
CA PHE A 33 26.74 16.32 -17.03
C PHE A 33 28.14 15.73 -17.18
N ASN A 34 29.16 16.46 -16.74
CA ASN A 34 30.55 16.02 -16.84
C ASN A 34 30.93 15.02 -15.73
N SER A 35 30.20 15.03 -14.62
CA SER A 35 30.28 14.01 -13.57
C SER A 35 29.13 13.02 -13.74
N LEU A 36 29.44 11.84 -14.26
CA LEU A 36 28.54 10.67 -14.20
C LEU A 36 28.48 10.16 -12.75
N GLY A 37 27.80 10.93 -11.89
CA GLY A 37 27.64 10.67 -10.46
C GLY A 37 26.25 10.13 -10.11
N LEU A 38 26.00 10.04 -8.80
CA LEU A 38 24.75 9.58 -8.20
C LEU A 38 23.55 10.50 -8.56
N GLU A 39 23.83 11.70 -9.05
CA GLU A 39 22.87 12.70 -9.53
C GLU A 39 21.99 12.19 -10.69
N LEU A 40 22.52 11.29 -11.54
CA LEU A 40 21.76 10.72 -12.66
C LEU A 40 20.73 9.67 -12.20
N MET A 41 20.78 9.20 -10.96
CA MET A 41 19.79 8.25 -10.45
C MET A 41 18.42 8.90 -10.29
N ILE A 42 18.37 10.19 -9.91
CA ILE A 42 17.12 10.92 -9.67
C ILE A 42 16.21 10.94 -10.91
N PRO A 43 16.67 11.34 -12.12
CA PRO A 43 15.80 11.31 -13.30
C PRO A 43 15.41 9.89 -13.71
N ILE A 44 16.29 8.89 -13.51
CA ILE A 44 15.99 7.48 -13.81
C ILE A 44 14.84 6.98 -12.93
N PHE A 45 14.87 7.27 -11.62
CA PHE A 45 13.75 6.95 -10.73
C PHE A 45 12.48 7.69 -11.12
N GLY A 46 12.59 8.97 -11.51
CA GLY A 46 11.48 9.75 -12.03
C GLY A 46 10.78 9.07 -13.21
N PHE A 47 11.53 8.67 -14.23
CA PHE A 47 10.99 7.94 -15.39
C PHE A 47 10.42 6.57 -14.99
N THR A 48 11.07 5.86 -14.08
CA THR A 48 10.60 4.56 -13.59
C THR A 48 9.23 4.69 -12.93
N PHE A 49 9.02 5.73 -12.10
CA PHE A 49 7.72 6.00 -11.48
C PHE A 49 6.64 6.41 -12.48
N LEU A 50 6.99 7.14 -13.55
CA LEU A 50 6.02 7.40 -14.63
C LEU A 50 5.58 6.11 -15.32
N ILE A 51 6.53 5.22 -15.63
CA ILE A 51 6.26 3.93 -16.27
C ILE A 51 5.37 3.07 -15.36
N LEU A 52 5.74 2.93 -14.09
CA LEU A 52 4.95 2.19 -13.11
C LEU A 52 3.56 2.79 -12.90
N GLY A 53 3.43 4.12 -12.88
CA GLY A 53 2.14 4.80 -12.81
C GLY A 53 1.24 4.49 -13.99
N TYR A 54 1.80 4.45 -15.20
CA TYR A 54 1.06 4.09 -16.41
C TYR A 54 0.51 2.66 -16.35
N PHE A 55 1.34 1.68 -15.97
CA PHE A 55 0.91 0.29 -15.85
C PHE A 55 -0.11 0.09 -14.71
N THR A 56 0.12 0.71 -13.56
CA THR A 56 -0.78 0.64 -12.39
C THR A 56 -2.18 1.16 -12.73
N GLY A 57 -2.28 2.24 -13.52
CA GLY A 57 -3.57 2.77 -13.96
C GLY A 57 -4.38 1.81 -14.85
N LYS A 58 -3.71 0.91 -15.57
CA LYS A 58 -4.35 -0.14 -16.37
C LYS A 58 -4.71 -1.39 -15.55
N GLY A 59 -4.32 -1.45 -14.27
CA GLY A 59 -4.44 -2.66 -13.47
C GLY A 59 -3.48 -3.77 -13.91
N GLU A 60 -2.36 -3.40 -14.52
CA GLU A 60 -1.32 -4.31 -15.00
C GLU A 60 0.02 -3.99 -14.31
N GLY A 61 0.95 -4.96 -14.30
CA GLY A 61 2.29 -4.78 -13.75
C GLY A 61 2.47 -5.21 -12.28
N PRO A 62 3.64 -4.93 -11.69
CA PRO A 62 4.06 -5.50 -10.40
C PRO A 62 3.26 -4.97 -9.19
N LEU A 63 2.62 -3.81 -9.35
CA LEU A 63 1.85 -3.13 -8.30
C LEU A 63 0.37 -3.51 -8.31
N LYS A 64 -0.06 -4.39 -9.23
CA LYS A 64 -1.46 -4.80 -9.40
C LYS A 64 -2.04 -5.43 -8.14
N ASP A 65 -1.27 -6.28 -7.47
CA ASP A 65 -1.74 -7.01 -6.29
C ASP A 65 -1.89 -6.08 -5.08
N TRP A 66 -1.08 -5.02 -5.00
CA TRP A 66 -1.19 -4.00 -3.94
C TRP A 66 -2.24 -2.92 -4.24
N PHE A 67 -2.43 -2.58 -5.52
CA PHE A 67 -3.38 -1.56 -5.95
C PHE A 67 -4.35 -2.13 -6.99
N PRO A 68 -5.31 -2.97 -6.56
CA PRO A 68 -6.25 -3.59 -7.47
C PRO A 68 -7.12 -2.55 -8.17
N LEU A 69 -7.41 -2.82 -9.44
CA LEU A 69 -8.39 -2.07 -10.23
C LEU A 69 -9.81 -2.55 -9.86
N GLU A 70 -10.21 -2.36 -8.60
CA GLU A 70 -11.52 -2.75 -8.09
C GLU A 70 -12.50 -1.56 -7.98
N SER A 71 -13.78 -1.82 -8.23
CA SER A 71 -14.84 -0.84 -7.99
C SER A 71 -15.06 -0.64 -6.50
N ARG A 72 -15.60 0.51 -6.11
CA ARG A 72 -15.85 0.86 -4.71
C ARG A 72 -16.78 -0.14 -4.02
N GLU A 73 -17.74 -0.70 -4.74
CA GLU A 73 -18.68 -1.70 -4.23
C GLU A 73 -17.97 -3.02 -3.87
N LYS A 74 -17.08 -3.49 -4.73
CA LYS A 74 -16.29 -4.71 -4.46
C LYS A 74 -15.34 -4.53 -3.28
N MET A 75 -14.74 -3.34 -3.17
CA MET A 75 -13.90 -2.99 -2.02
C MET A 75 -14.69 -3.00 -0.71
N VAL A 76 -15.88 -2.38 -0.69
CA VAL A 76 -16.73 -2.34 0.50
C VAL A 76 -17.19 -3.73 0.90
N LEU A 77 -17.62 -4.56 -0.06
CA LEU A 77 -17.99 -5.96 0.21
C LEU A 77 -16.84 -6.76 0.81
N ARG A 78 -15.60 -6.58 0.33
CA ARG A 78 -14.43 -7.24 0.92
C ARG A 78 -14.17 -6.77 2.35
N LEU A 79 -14.20 -5.46 2.57
CA LEU A 79 -13.99 -4.86 3.90
C LEU A 79 -15.07 -5.28 4.90
N GLU A 80 -16.32 -5.35 4.48
CA GLU A 80 -17.43 -5.83 5.31
C GLU A 80 -17.25 -7.31 5.70
N ASN A 81 -16.76 -8.13 4.77
CA ASN A 81 -16.45 -9.52 5.05
C ASN A 81 -15.21 -9.67 5.98
N GLU A 82 -14.17 -8.85 5.80
CA GLU A 82 -13.00 -8.80 6.70
C GLU A 82 -13.39 -8.33 8.11
N ILE A 83 -14.25 -7.32 8.25
CA ILE A 83 -14.71 -6.82 9.56
C ILE A 83 -15.57 -7.88 10.26
N SER A 84 -16.52 -8.48 9.55
CA SER A 84 -17.39 -9.51 10.14
C SER A 84 -16.64 -10.77 10.52
N THR A 85 -15.60 -11.16 9.80
CA THR A 85 -14.73 -12.28 10.18
C THR A 85 -13.90 -11.96 11.42
N LEU A 86 -13.32 -10.76 11.51
CA LEU A 86 -12.61 -10.30 12.71
C LEU A 86 -13.51 -10.24 13.95
N GLU A 87 -14.74 -9.75 13.82
CA GLU A 87 -15.72 -9.71 14.90
C GLU A 87 -16.09 -11.12 15.37
N LYS A 88 -16.30 -12.04 14.44
CA LYS A 88 -16.60 -13.45 14.74
C LYS A 88 -15.43 -14.13 15.45
N ASP A 89 -14.19 -13.89 15.00
CA ASP A 89 -12.99 -14.43 15.64
C ASP A 89 -12.78 -13.88 17.05
N SER A 90 -13.08 -12.60 17.27
CA SER A 90 -13.08 -11.98 18.61
C SER A 90 -14.08 -12.66 19.54
N HIS A 91 -15.33 -12.83 19.09
CA HIS A 91 -16.37 -13.48 19.89
C HIS A 91 -16.06 -14.93 20.22
N LEU A 92 -15.44 -15.66 19.30
CA LEU A 92 -14.93 -17.00 19.59
C LEU A 92 -13.85 -16.94 20.66
N GLY A 93 -12.87 -16.04 20.54
CA GLY A 93 -11.82 -15.83 21.54
C GLY A 93 -12.38 -15.58 22.95
N ASP A 94 -13.36 -14.69 23.07
CA ASP A 94 -14.05 -14.41 24.35
C ASP A 94 -14.78 -15.64 24.90
N ALA A 95 -15.43 -16.41 24.02
CA ALA A 95 -16.10 -17.65 24.40
C ALA A 95 -15.11 -18.73 24.88
N TRP A 96 -13.95 -18.85 24.23
CA TRP A 96 -12.86 -19.74 24.67
C TRP A 96 -12.30 -19.31 26.03
N ALA A 97 -12.04 -18.02 26.23
CA ALA A 97 -11.54 -17.48 27.49
C ALA A 97 -12.52 -17.73 28.66
N LYS A 98 -13.82 -17.54 28.40
CA LYS A 98 -14.85 -17.84 29.40
C LYS A 98 -14.95 -19.33 29.71
N LEU A 99 -14.79 -20.18 28.69
CA LEU A 99 -14.82 -21.63 28.88
C LEU A 99 -13.60 -22.08 29.72
N GLU A 100 -12.42 -21.52 29.46
CA GLU A 100 -11.21 -21.75 30.26
C GLU A 100 -11.37 -21.28 31.71
N GLU A 101 -11.96 -20.10 31.95
CA GLU A 101 -12.28 -19.61 33.30
C GLU A 101 -13.24 -20.57 34.03
N THR A 102 -14.29 -21.04 33.34
CA THR A 102 -15.25 -21.98 33.95
C THR A 102 -14.65 -23.34 34.24
N MET A 103 -13.68 -23.78 33.44
CA MET A 103 -12.95 -25.03 33.67
C MET A 103 -12.01 -24.91 34.86
N LEU A 104 -11.22 -23.83 34.93
CA LEU A 104 -10.30 -23.54 36.04
C LEU A 104 -11.04 -23.36 37.37
N SER A 105 -12.17 -22.65 37.36
CA SER A 105 -12.98 -22.46 38.58
C SER A 105 -13.62 -23.77 39.05
N LYS A 106 -14.02 -24.65 38.12
CA LYS A 106 -14.53 -25.98 38.47
C LYS A 106 -13.44 -26.88 39.06
N GLU A 107 -12.21 -26.85 38.53
CA GLU A 107 -11.09 -27.64 39.04
C GLU A 107 -10.68 -27.20 40.47
N LEU A 108 -10.78 -25.89 40.77
CA LEU A 108 -10.57 -25.33 42.11
C LEU A 108 -11.67 -25.70 43.14
N GLU A 109 -12.89 -26.02 42.69
CA GLU A 109 -13.98 -26.48 43.58
C GLU A 109 -13.92 -27.99 43.85
N GLU A 110 -13.21 -28.76 43.01
CA GLU A 110 -13.06 -30.22 43.15
C GLU A 110 -11.82 -30.64 43.99
N GLU A 111 -10.93 -29.70 44.38
CA GLU A 111 -9.87 -29.85 45.41
C GLU A 111 -10.30 -29.36 46.80
#